data_AF-A0A2E3YIA2-F1
#
_entry.id   AF-A0A2E3YIA2-F1
#
_cell.length_a   1.000
_cell.length_b   1.000
_cell.length_c   1.000
_cell.angle_alpha   90.00
_cell.angle_beta   90.00
_cell.angle_gamma   90.00
#
_symmetry.space_group_name_H-M   'P 1'
#
loop_
_entity.id
_entity.type
_entity.pdbx_description
1 polymer ?
#
loop_
_entity_poly.entity_id
_entity_poly.type
_entity_poly.pdbx_seq_one_letter_code
_entity_poly.pdbx_strand_id
1 'polypeptide(L)'
;MSMKRMRSFRSVRVPSSFPIWPPGMERVWIVSFSRTWRSPPSIMWSSFCNARWRPRPRIASGWTHPVAVIAMNCGIRHRHRPGTHHRARNRPSTTRRGNLRRPMSCWHQRMTESQSGVSPRVLNAGHLVLVCLLALGVSAGAEQVEFSFKSSYDGSEQLAFALVPEALTAQDKRPLLVLAHHAWGSRHSQAYYYDEIEKRGWLLVVPELHGRHSDGRFSMAALEAQHDLIDAIQYMEAHYPVDSSRVYLAGRSMGGMLSAVTAAKYPGRFAAVVSGQGIYDVEAWQKRSAPTALSAKTLQLRTRVDSLLSVELGGTFSPSTNYTYRRQSAVMYAPNFQYVPTIFWHGTLDEIVPPEQTESLVAAIRQYDRFQPDPHWLQGAPHLPINFPASWVLDQLQHHQRVGLDGQAERFYPRLHLVTDEAKRILWLTIEPVEGEGMAEVEVSLAADKLDVRARDTRSLTVHLDRIPERVRFSHYSIEAGRQVRVSIVSGDSEIFTITTDRAQGRLSQIWPDE
;
A
#
# COMPACT_ATOMS: atom_id res chain seq x y z
N MET A 1 -7.21 61.08 -41.98
CA MET A 1 -7.17 61.87 -40.72
C MET A 1 -7.49 60.98 -39.53
N SER A 2 -7.23 61.44 -38.30
CA SER A 2 -7.59 60.80 -37.02
C SER A 2 -6.76 59.56 -36.60
N MET A 3 -5.72 59.79 -35.78
CA MET A 3 -5.09 58.76 -34.94
C MET A 3 -5.88 58.63 -33.62
N LYS A 4 -5.90 57.44 -32.99
CA LYS A 4 -6.35 57.28 -31.59
C LYS A 4 -5.30 56.57 -30.72
N ARG A 5 -4.55 57.41 -30.01
CA ARG A 5 -3.83 57.23 -28.73
C ARG A 5 -3.63 55.79 -28.22
N MET A 6 -2.37 55.36 -28.14
CA MET A 6 -1.92 54.46 -27.06
C MET A 6 -2.09 55.13 -25.69
N ARG A 7 -2.23 54.32 -24.62
CA ARG A 7 -2.05 54.77 -23.22
C ARG A 7 -0.73 54.22 -22.68
N SER A 8 0.00 55.03 -21.93
CA SER A 8 1.23 54.63 -21.25
C SER A 8 0.95 53.84 -19.97
N PHE A 9 1.81 52.86 -19.68
CA PHE A 9 1.91 52.26 -18.34
C PHE A 9 2.89 53.07 -17.47
N ARG A 10 2.64 53.07 -16.15
CA ARG A 10 3.48 53.78 -15.16
C ARG A 10 4.73 52.96 -14.84
N SER A 11 5.84 53.66 -14.59
CA SER A 11 7.01 53.08 -13.94
C SER A 11 6.76 52.81 -12.47
N VAL A 12 7.34 51.72 -11.96
CA VAL A 12 7.43 51.38 -10.53
C VAL A 12 8.90 51.10 -10.21
N ARG A 13 9.35 51.51 -9.01
CA ARG A 13 10.77 51.47 -8.62
C ARG A 13 11.21 50.06 -8.22
N VAL A 14 12.47 49.73 -8.51
CA VAL A 14 13.14 48.52 -8.02
C VAL A 14 13.78 48.81 -6.65
N PRO A 15 13.51 48.01 -5.60
CA PRO A 15 14.27 48.04 -4.35
C PRO A 15 15.64 47.38 -4.50
N SER A 16 16.67 47.92 -3.87
CA SER A 16 18.06 47.47 -4.01
C SER A 16 18.55 46.63 -2.82
N SER A 17 18.46 45.31 -2.90
CA SER A 17 19.22 44.38 -2.05
C SER A 17 19.29 42.98 -2.66
N PHE A 18 20.51 42.43 -2.80
CA PHE A 18 20.76 41.03 -3.15
C PHE A 18 21.75 40.44 -2.13
N PRO A 19 21.51 39.22 -1.59
CA PRO A 19 22.52 38.51 -0.81
C PRO A 19 23.61 37.95 -1.73
N ILE A 20 24.85 37.97 -1.26
CA ILE A 20 26.02 37.42 -1.96
C ILE A 20 26.00 35.90 -1.86
N TRP A 21 26.23 35.20 -2.96
CA TRP A 21 26.44 33.75 -3.01
C TRP A 21 27.90 33.41 -3.36
N PRO A 22 28.48 32.33 -2.81
CA PRO A 22 29.86 31.94 -3.09
C PRO A 22 30.04 31.43 -4.54
N PRO A 23 31.24 31.59 -5.14
CA PRO A 23 31.52 31.17 -6.50
C PRO A 23 31.73 29.64 -6.60
N GLY A 24 31.15 28.99 -7.62
CA GLY A 24 31.40 27.54 -7.83
C GLY A 24 30.48 26.75 -8.77
N MET A 25 29.52 27.36 -9.49
CA MET A 25 28.68 26.61 -10.44
C MET A 25 28.49 27.33 -11.78
N GLU A 26 28.71 26.60 -12.87
CA GLU A 26 28.45 27.02 -14.24
C GLU A 26 26.94 27.01 -14.56
N ARG A 27 26.50 27.81 -15.53
CA ARG A 27 25.08 27.93 -15.92
C ARG A 27 24.81 27.34 -17.29
N VAL A 28 24.09 26.23 -17.34
CA VAL A 28 23.41 25.76 -18.56
C VAL A 28 22.11 26.55 -18.73
N TRP A 29 21.95 27.24 -19.86
CA TRP A 29 20.73 27.97 -20.19
C TRP A 29 19.75 27.08 -20.98
N ILE A 30 18.62 26.72 -20.38
CA ILE A 30 17.50 26.09 -21.10
C ILE A 30 16.44 27.16 -21.39
N VAL A 31 16.31 27.56 -22.66
CA VAL A 31 15.29 28.50 -23.12
C VAL A 31 14.04 27.71 -23.51
N SER A 32 13.00 27.75 -22.67
CA SER A 32 11.71 27.11 -22.97
C SER A 32 10.79 28.06 -23.74
N PHE A 33 10.38 27.66 -24.96
CA PHE A 33 9.41 28.38 -25.78
C PHE A 33 7.99 27.84 -25.54
N SER A 34 7.18 28.55 -24.75
CA SER A 34 5.76 28.27 -24.61
C SER A 34 4.98 28.70 -25.85
N ARG A 35 4.54 27.74 -26.68
CA ARG A 35 3.59 27.98 -27.78
C ARG A 35 2.21 27.41 -27.45
N THR A 36 1.30 28.27 -27.01
CA THR A 36 -0.13 27.98 -26.94
C THR A 36 -0.68 27.65 -28.33
N TRP A 37 -1.43 26.57 -28.47
CA TRP A 37 -2.24 26.28 -29.65
C TRP A 37 -3.72 26.13 -29.28
N ARG A 38 -4.59 26.65 -30.13
CA ARG A 38 -6.05 26.46 -30.08
C ARG A 38 -6.47 25.47 -31.16
N SER A 39 -7.52 24.69 -30.90
CA SER A 39 -8.08 23.71 -31.83
C SER A 39 -8.81 24.35 -33.03
N PRO A 40 -8.78 23.70 -34.20
CA PRO A 40 -9.82 23.79 -35.22
C PRO A 40 -10.64 22.47 -35.34
N PRO A 41 -11.83 22.48 -35.99
CA PRO A 41 -12.79 21.36 -35.98
C PRO A 41 -12.71 20.39 -37.19
N SER A 42 -13.59 19.39 -37.17
CA SER A 42 -13.70 18.23 -38.08
C SER A 42 -14.31 18.50 -39.47
N ILE A 43 -13.84 17.78 -40.50
CA ILE A 43 -14.52 17.55 -41.80
C ILE A 43 -14.39 16.06 -42.20
N MET A 44 -15.27 15.57 -43.08
CA MET A 44 -15.50 14.16 -43.43
C MET A 44 -14.59 13.58 -44.55
N TRP A 45 -14.49 12.23 -44.55
CA TRP A 45 -14.46 11.31 -45.71
C TRP A 45 -13.61 11.62 -46.96
N SER A 46 -12.73 10.68 -47.31
CA SER A 46 -12.89 9.89 -48.55
C SER A 46 -11.94 8.68 -48.59
N SER A 47 -12.34 7.62 -49.29
CA SER A 47 -11.57 6.37 -49.44
C SER A 47 -10.86 6.33 -50.79
N PHE A 48 -9.63 5.79 -50.85
CA PHE A 48 -9.06 5.26 -52.09
C PHE A 48 -8.17 4.04 -51.81
N CYS A 49 -8.15 3.09 -52.75
CA CYS A 49 -7.46 1.80 -52.62
C CYS A 49 -6.38 1.61 -53.70
N ASN A 50 -5.48 0.65 -53.43
CA ASN A 50 -4.60 -0.07 -54.37
C ASN A 50 -3.47 0.70 -55.10
N ALA A 51 -2.24 0.33 -54.74
CA ALA A 51 -1.15 0.07 -55.69
C ALA A 51 -0.27 -1.09 -55.16
N ARG A 52 0.49 -1.79 -56.02
CA ARG A 52 1.23 -3.02 -55.67
C ARG A 52 2.75 -2.91 -55.91
N TRP A 53 3.51 -3.58 -55.03
CA TRP A 53 4.79 -4.28 -55.28
C TRP A 53 6.07 -3.51 -55.71
N ARG A 54 7.07 -3.50 -54.79
CA ARG A 54 8.47 -4.04 -54.87
C ARG A 54 9.40 -3.67 -56.06
N PRO A 55 10.76 -3.70 -55.91
CA PRO A 55 11.56 -4.47 -54.95
C PRO A 55 12.67 -3.71 -54.17
N ARG A 56 13.54 -4.45 -53.46
CA ARG A 56 14.74 -3.99 -52.70
C ARG A 56 16.04 -4.16 -53.51
N PRO A 57 17.16 -3.60 -53.02
CA PRO A 57 18.40 -4.37 -52.84
C PRO A 57 18.84 -4.50 -51.35
N ARG A 58 19.89 -5.31 -51.10
CA ARG A 58 20.49 -5.59 -49.77
C ARG A 58 21.97 -5.19 -49.74
N ILE A 59 22.38 -4.41 -48.74
CA ILE A 59 23.72 -4.39 -48.08
C ILE A 59 23.45 -3.88 -46.64
N ALA A 60 24.01 -4.39 -45.53
CA ALA A 60 24.55 -5.71 -45.18
C ALA A 60 24.52 -5.83 -43.62
N SER A 61 25.02 -6.92 -43.03
CA SER A 61 25.13 -7.09 -41.56
C SER A 61 26.27 -8.06 -41.20
N GLY A 62 27.04 -7.77 -40.15
CA GLY A 62 28.14 -8.63 -39.68
C GLY A 62 28.19 -8.77 -38.15
N TRP A 63 29.01 -9.74 -37.71
CA TRP A 63 29.41 -10.03 -36.33
C TRP A 63 28.33 -10.54 -35.37
N THR A 64 28.36 -11.87 -35.16
CA THR A 64 27.68 -12.59 -34.08
C THR A 64 28.71 -13.15 -33.11
N HIS A 65 28.56 -12.89 -31.81
CA HIS A 65 29.20 -13.70 -30.76
C HIS A 65 28.14 -14.57 -30.06
N PRO A 66 28.36 -15.89 -29.87
CA PRO A 66 27.45 -16.73 -29.13
C PRO A 66 27.68 -16.60 -27.62
N VAL A 67 26.61 -16.33 -26.85
CA VAL A 67 26.58 -16.56 -25.40
C VAL A 67 25.92 -17.91 -25.15
N ALA A 68 26.58 -18.78 -24.39
CA ALA A 68 26.09 -20.13 -24.11
C ALA A 68 24.91 -20.11 -23.12
N VAL A 69 23.79 -20.76 -23.50
CA VAL A 69 22.66 -20.99 -22.60
C VAL A 69 22.82 -22.38 -21.97
N ILE A 70 23.13 -22.42 -20.67
CA ILE A 70 23.16 -23.67 -19.89
C ILE A 70 21.72 -24.04 -19.52
N ALA A 71 21.12 -24.96 -20.25
CA ALA A 71 19.79 -25.49 -19.96
C ALA A 71 19.87 -26.70 -19.02
N MET A 72 19.69 -26.49 -17.71
CA MET A 72 19.53 -27.60 -16.76
C MET A 72 18.15 -28.25 -16.87
N ASN A 73 18.10 -29.44 -17.45
CA ASN A 73 16.93 -30.31 -17.45
C ASN A 73 16.84 -31.07 -16.12
N CYS A 74 15.76 -30.86 -15.35
CA CYS A 74 15.35 -31.74 -14.26
C CYS A 74 13.90 -32.18 -14.48
N GLY A 75 13.72 -33.31 -15.16
CA GLY A 75 12.41 -33.91 -15.38
C GLY A 75 12.15 -35.06 -14.40
N ILE A 76 11.09 -34.98 -13.61
CA ILE A 76 10.54 -36.11 -12.86
C ILE A 76 9.20 -36.50 -13.48
N ARG A 77 9.10 -37.75 -13.95
CA ARG A 77 7.86 -38.33 -14.48
C ARG A 77 7.21 -39.18 -13.38
N HIS A 78 5.95 -38.93 -13.06
CA HIS A 78 5.08 -39.97 -12.53
C HIS A 78 3.87 -40.18 -13.44
N ARG A 79 3.69 -41.43 -13.88
CA ARG A 79 2.44 -41.94 -14.44
C ARG A 79 1.71 -42.67 -13.31
N HIS A 80 0.40 -42.48 -13.18
CA HIS A 80 -0.50 -43.58 -12.83
C HIS A 80 -1.85 -43.39 -13.53
N ARG A 81 -2.62 -44.47 -13.66
CA ARG A 81 -3.88 -44.53 -14.42
C ARG A 81 -5.10 -44.20 -13.55
N PRO A 82 -6.24 -43.79 -14.15
CA PRO A 82 -7.47 -43.46 -13.41
C PRO A 82 -8.16 -44.72 -12.87
N GLY A 83 -8.93 -44.54 -11.78
CA GLY A 83 -9.88 -45.51 -11.26
C GLY A 83 -11.25 -44.84 -11.04
N THR A 84 -12.33 -45.50 -11.42
CA THR A 84 -13.70 -44.99 -11.30
C THR A 84 -14.40 -45.53 -10.04
N HIS A 85 -15.16 -44.68 -9.34
CA HIS A 85 -16.61 -44.83 -9.09
C HIS A 85 -17.09 -44.02 -7.88
N HIS A 86 -18.17 -43.25 -8.06
CA HIS A 86 -18.99 -42.80 -6.95
C HIS A 86 -19.82 -43.96 -6.37
N ARG A 87 -19.92 -44.03 -5.04
CA ARG A 87 -21.21 -44.27 -4.35
C ARG A 87 -21.15 -43.84 -2.88
N ALA A 88 -21.81 -42.74 -2.56
CA ALA A 88 -22.10 -42.36 -1.18
C ALA A 88 -23.48 -42.90 -0.75
N ARG A 89 -23.61 -43.36 0.50
CA ARG A 89 -24.89 -43.56 1.20
C ARG A 89 -24.71 -43.21 2.69
N ASN A 90 -25.82 -42.87 3.35
CA ASN A 90 -25.85 -42.14 4.61
C ASN A 90 -26.01 -43.00 5.86
N ARG A 91 -25.30 -42.63 6.96
CA ARG A 91 -25.77 -42.57 8.38
C ARG A 91 -26.23 -43.89 9.07
N PRO A 92 -26.48 -43.89 10.40
CA PRO A 92 -25.77 -43.22 11.52
C PRO A 92 -25.54 -44.12 12.78
N SER A 93 -24.79 -43.61 13.77
CA SER A 93 -24.83 -43.98 15.21
C SER A 93 -24.33 -45.41 15.59
N THR A 94 -24.02 -45.79 16.85
CA THR A 94 -24.19 -45.21 18.21
C THR A 94 -22.92 -45.37 19.11
N THR A 95 -23.01 -44.82 20.34
CA THR A 95 -22.19 -45.01 21.58
C THR A 95 -21.43 -46.35 21.77
N ARG A 96 -20.37 -46.48 22.60
CA ARG A 96 -20.29 -46.12 24.05
C ARG A 96 -18.86 -46.26 24.65
N ARG A 97 -18.70 -45.81 25.91
CA ARG A 97 -17.48 -45.78 26.77
C ARG A 97 -16.74 -47.14 26.95
N GLY A 98 -15.42 -47.07 27.24
CA GLY A 98 -14.66 -48.15 27.87
C GLY A 98 -13.29 -47.70 28.42
N ASN A 99 -13.16 -47.53 29.75
CA ASN A 99 -11.86 -47.38 30.43
C ASN A 99 -11.22 -48.76 30.65
N LEU A 100 -9.88 -48.85 30.68
CA LEU A 100 -9.15 -49.67 31.66
C LEU A 100 -7.65 -49.30 31.77
N ARG A 101 -6.98 -49.83 32.79
CA ARG A 101 -5.71 -49.35 33.36
C ARG A 101 -4.46 -50.07 32.80
N ARG A 102 -3.28 -49.46 33.07
CA ARG A 102 -1.95 -50.10 33.04
C ARG A 102 -1.89 -51.36 33.94
N PRO A 103 -0.88 -52.23 33.75
CA PRO A 103 0.19 -52.28 34.77
C PRO A 103 1.62 -52.20 34.18
N MET A 104 2.64 -52.38 35.02
CA MET A 104 4.07 -52.24 34.70
C MET A 104 4.87 -53.52 34.99
N SER A 105 5.94 -53.75 34.24
CA SER A 105 7.18 -54.46 34.65
C SER A 105 8.32 -53.93 33.77
N CYS A 106 9.60 -53.72 34.15
CA CYS A 106 10.48 -54.06 35.28
C CYS A 106 11.66 -54.99 34.88
N TRP A 107 12.82 -54.35 34.68
CA TRP A 107 14.18 -54.79 35.05
C TRP A 107 14.74 -56.15 34.58
N HIS A 108 15.82 -56.12 33.76
CA HIS A 108 17.16 -56.71 33.96
C HIS A 108 17.94 -56.73 32.61
N GLN A 109 19.27 -56.81 32.48
CA GLN A 109 20.43 -56.46 33.34
C GLN A 109 21.75 -56.80 32.60
N ARG A 110 22.72 -55.87 32.50
CA ARG A 110 24.16 -56.16 32.72
C ARG A 110 25.06 -54.91 32.75
N MET A 111 26.13 -54.99 33.55
CA MET A 111 27.33 -54.15 33.50
C MET A 111 28.57 -55.06 33.58
N THR A 112 29.69 -54.58 33.04
CA THR A 112 31.09 -54.91 33.37
C THR A 112 31.89 -53.66 32.99
N GLU A 113 32.59 -52.94 33.88
CA GLU A 113 33.85 -53.27 34.56
C GLU A 113 35.08 -53.35 33.63
N SER A 114 36.26 -52.79 33.96
CA SER A 114 36.64 -51.83 35.04
C SER A 114 38.05 -51.21 34.82
N GLN A 115 38.41 -50.18 35.63
CA GLN A 115 39.80 -49.75 36.02
C GLN A 115 40.74 -49.21 34.90
N SER A 116 41.78 -48.38 35.12
CA SER A 116 42.29 -47.51 36.22
C SER A 116 43.36 -46.55 35.60
N GLY A 117 43.95 -45.51 36.24
CA GLY A 117 43.77 -44.83 37.53
C GLY A 117 45.12 -44.34 38.15
N VAL A 118 45.16 -43.14 38.78
CA VAL A 118 46.29 -42.60 39.63
C VAL A 118 47.58 -42.21 38.86
N SER A 119 48.32 -41.09 39.08
CA SER A 119 48.15 -39.79 39.77
C SER A 119 49.23 -38.75 39.26
N PRO A 120 49.36 -37.50 39.77
CA PRO A 120 50.03 -36.38 39.03
C PRO A 120 51.50 -36.07 39.36
N ARG A 121 52.13 -35.19 38.55
CA ARG A 121 53.36 -34.41 38.84
C ARG A 121 53.25 -32.95 38.34
N VAL A 122 53.96 -32.03 39.01
CA VAL A 122 54.02 -30.59 38.70
C VAL A 122 55.34 -30.24 38.00
N LEU A 123 55.31 -29.39 36.98
CA LEU A 123 56.39 -28.44 36.66
C LEU A 123 55.93 -27.38 35.63
N ASN A 124 56.57 -26.21 35.67
CA ASN A 124 56.17 -25.03 34.89
C ASN A 124 56.68 -25.07 33.44
N ALA A 125 55.84 -24.65 32.49
CA ALA A 125 56.26 -24.05 31.23
C ALA A 125 55.24 -22.96 30.84
N GLY A 126 55.71 -21.77 30.52
CA GLY A 126 54.83 -20.64 30.22
C GLY A 126 54.28 -20.70 28.80
N HIS A 127 52.96 -20.87 28.66
CA HIS A 127 52.24 -20.53 27.44
C HIS A 127 51.31 -19.36 27.71
N LEU A 128 51.47 -18.28 26.95
CA LEU A 128 50.38 -17.32 26.77
C LEU A 128 49.22 -18.09 26.13
N VAL A 129 48.16 -18.35 26.91
CA VAL A 129 46.86 -18.61 26.33
C VAL A 129 46.38 -17.27 25.78
N LEU A 130 46.83 -16.93 24.57
CA LEU A 130 46.14 -15.99 23.73
C LEU A 130 44.77 -16.59 23.49
N VAL A 131 43.79 -16.19 24.30
CA VAL A 131 42.39 -16.52 24.06
C VAL A 131 42.01 -15.75 22.80
N CYS A 132 42.27 -16.38 21.65
CA CYS A 132 41.55 -16.08 20.43
C CYS A 132 40.08 -16.40 20.73
N LEU A 133 39.39 -15.41 21.29
CA LEU A 133 37.98 -15.20 21.06
C LEU A 133 37.83 -15.03 19.56
N LEU A 134 37.75 -16.17 18.87
CA LEU A 134 36.92 -16.30 17.71
C LEU A 134 35.52 -15.92 18.20
N ALA A 135 35.24 -14.62 18.10
CA ALA A 135 33.90 -14.14 17.87
C ALA A 135 33.48 -14.81 16.56
N LEU A 136 32.95 -16.03 16.70
CA LEU A 136 31.99 -16.60 15.79
C LEU A 136 30.85 -15.59 15.79
N GLY A 137 30.96 -14.61 14.90
CA GLY A 137 29.86 -13.75 14.55
C GLY A 137 28.79 -14.69 14.02
N VAL A 138 27.85 -15.05 14.90
CA VAL A 138 26.53 -15.48 14.49
C VAL A 138 26.06 -14.38 13.57
N SER A 139 26.02 -14.66 12.28
CA SER A 139 25.49 -13.76 11.28
C SER A 139 24.01 -13.63 11.60
N ALA A 140 23.68 -12.62 12.42
CA ALA A 140 22.37 -12.43 13.02
C ALA A 140 21.33 -12.36 11.90
N GLY A 141 20.63 -13.47 11.69
CA GLY A 141 19.74 -13.63 10.56
C GLY A 141 18.45 -12.85 10.77
N ALA A 142 17.62 -12.81 9.72
CA ALA A 142 16.20 -12.61 9.91
C ALA A 142 15.52 -13.94 10.24
N GLU A 143 14.99 -14.08 11.47
CA GLU A 143 14.10 -15.18 11.84
C GLU A 143 12.84 -15.12 10.97
N GLN A 144 12.47 -16.28 10.40
CA GLN A 144 11.25 -16.44 9.61
C GLN A 144 10.13 -16.94 10.52
N VAL A 145 9.18 -16.07 10.84
CA VAL A 145 8.09 -16.35 11.79
C VAL A 145 6.78 -16.54 11.04
N GLU A 146 6.02 -17.58 11.38
CA GLU A 146 4.59 -17.66 11.07
C GLU A 146 3.77 -17.53 12.34
N PHE A 147 2.69 -16.74 12.28
CA PHE A 147 1.76 -16.54 13.38
C PHE A 147 0.32 -16.47 12.88
N SER A 148 -0.65 -16.70 13.77
CA SER A 148 -2.04 -16.29 13.53
C SER A 148 -2.37 -14.99 14.25
N PHE A 149 -3.29 -14.23 13.68
CA PHE A 149 -3.90 -13.05 14.27
C PHE A 149 -5.41 -13.10 14.00
N LYS A 150 -6.19 -12.51 14.90
CA LYS A 150 -7.63 -12.44 14.75
C LYS A 150 -8.02 -11.22 13.91
N SER A 151 -8.77 -11.43 12.83
CA SER A 151 -9.30 -10.33 12.00
C SER A 151 -10.29 -9.48 12.80
N SER A 152 -10.15 -8.17 12.73
CA SER A 152 -11.09 -7.20 13.32
C SER A 152 -12.38 -7.05 12.51
N TYR A 153 -12.39 -7.51 11.26
CA TYR A 153 -13.55 -7.42 10.35
C TYR A 153 -14.63 -8.47 10.63
N ASP A 154 -14.26 -9.76 10.71
CA ASP A 154 -15.21 -10.87 10.89
C ASP A 154 -14.91 -11.77 12.11
N GLY A 155 -13.77 -11.57 12.79
CA GLY A 155 -13.35 -12.37 13.93
C GLY A 155 -12.78 -13.74 13.60
N SER A 156 -12.45 -14.02 12.33
CA SER A 156 -11.69 -15.21 11.91
C SER A 156 -10.23 -15.17 12.37
N GLU A 157 -9.56 -16.33 12.37
CA GLU A 157 -8.10 -16.42 12.51
C GLU A 157 -7.45 -16.39 11.12
N GLN A 158 -6.59 -15.40 10.87
CA GLN A 158 -5.77 -15.28 9.68
C GLN A 158 -4.30 -15.58 9.98
N LEU A 159 -3.55 -16.00 8.95
CA LEU A 159 -2.12 -16.31 9.06
C LEU A 159 -1.28 -15.18 8.48
N ALA A 160 -0.11 -14.94 9.06
CA ALA A 160 0.90 -14.06 8.48
C ALA A 160 2.29 -14.70 8.55
N PHE A 161 3.11 -14.33 7.57
CA PHE A 161 4.55 -14.58 7.54
C PHE A 161 5.27 -13.27 7.87
N ALA A 162 6.30 -13.33 8.70
CA ALA A 162 7.15 -12.19 9.03
C ALA A 162 8.64 -12.53 8.94
N LEU A 163 9.44 -11.48 8.72
CA LEU A 163 10.87 -11.50 8.98
C LEU A 163 11.16 -10.59 10.16
N VAL A 164 11.89 -11.13 11.14
CA VAL A 164 12.26 -10.44 12.37
C VAL A 164 13.78 -10.58 12.55
N PRO A 165 14.56 -9.49 12.49
CA PRO A 165 15.99 -9.55 12.80
C PRO A 165 16.24 -10.21 14.17
N GLU A 166 17.24 -11.07 14.26
CA GLU A 166 17.62 -11.73 15.52
C GLU A 166 17.98 -10.71 16.64
N ALA A 167 17.77 -11.13 17.89
CA ALA A 167 18.23 -10.45 19.11
C ALA A 167 17.75 -8.99 19.33
N LEU A 168 16.58 -8.61 18.80
CA LEU A 168 15.97 -7.29 19.07
C LEU A 168 15.61 -7.08 20.55
N THR A 169 15.98 -5.93 21.10
CA THR A 169 15.50 -5.44 22.41
C THR A 169 14.28 -4.52 22.27
N ALA A 170 13.61 -4.18 23.37
CA ALA A 170 12.50 -3.21 23.35
C ALA A 170 12.93 -1.79 22.91
N GLN A 171 14.23 -1.49 22.98
CA GLN A 171 14.85 -0.24 22.55
C GLN A 171 15.17 -0.24 21.04
N ASP A 172 15.25 -1.42 20.40
CA ASP A 172 15.64 -1.61 19.01
C ASP A 172 14.52 -1.30 18.00
N LYS A 173 13.93 -0.10 18.06
CA LYS A 173 12.82 0.27 17.17
C LYS A 173 13.21 0.22 15.68
N ARG A 174 12.65 -0.73 14.93
CA ARG A 174 12.90 -0.94 13.49
C ARG A 174 11.70 -0.51 12.65
N PRO A 175 11.89 -0.01 11.41
CA PRO A 175 10.81 0.14 10.45
C PRO A 175 10.08 -1.18 10.20
N LEU A 176 8.79 -1.09 9.86
CA LEU A 176 7.99 -2.22 9.42
C LEU A 176 7.58 -2.02 7.97
N LEU A 177 7.98 -2.93 7.08
CA LEU A 177 7.38 -3.07 5.77
C LEU A 177 6.21 -4.05 5.85
N VAL A 178 5.07 -3.65 5.31
CA VAL A 178 3.93 -4.52 5.02
C VAL A 178 3.91 -4.78 3.53
N LEU A 179 3.73 -6.04 3.11
CA LEU A 179 3.58 -6.39 1.70
C LEU A 179 2.19 -6.93 1.37
N ALA A 180 1.50 -6.25 0.47
CA ALA A 180 0.32 -6.78 -0.19
C ALA A 180 0.78 -7.73 -1.32
N HIS A 181 0.44 -9.02 -1.23
CA HIS A 181 0.84 -9.99 -2.25
C HIS A 181 0.10 -9.81 -3.58
N HIS A 182 0.70 -10.30 -4.67
CA HIS A 182 0.10 -10.23 -6.00
C HIS A 182 -1.01 -11.27 -6.19
N ALA A 183 -1.74 -11.18 -7.31
CA ALA A 183 -2.76 -12.15 -7.70
C ALA A 183 -2.14 -13.56 -7.84
N TRP A 184 -2.90 -14.58 -7.41
CA TRP A 184 -2.50 -15.98 -7.27
C TRP A 184 -1.30 -16.23 -6.34
N GLY A 185 -0.90 -15.21 -5.57
CA GLY A 185 0.09 -15.32 -4.50
C GLY A 185 -0.51 -15.78 -3.17
N SER A 186 0.28 -15.60 -2.12
CA SER A 186 0.03 -15.92 -0.70
C SER A 186 1.07 -15.18 0.15
N ARG A 187 1.04 -15.34 1.49
CA ARG A 187 2.04 -14.72 2.39
C ARG A 187 3.51 -15.05 2.05
N HIS A 188 3.78 -16.21 1.44
CA HIS A 188 5.13 -16.62 1.04
C HIS A 188 5.57 -16.12 -0.36
N SER A 189 4.68 -15.44 -1.10
CA SER A 189 4.95 -15.09 -2.51
C SER A 189 5.86 -13.86 -2.71
N GLN A 190 6.41 -13.30 -1.63
CA GLN A 190 7.20 -12.07 -1.63
C GLN A 190 8.69 -12.29 -1.28
N ALA A 191 9.20 -13.53 -1.42
CA ALA A 191 10.55 -13.92 -1.02
C ALA A 191 11.69 -13.06 -1.62
N TYR A 192 11.46 -12.39 -2.75
CA TYR A 192 12.44 -11.49 -3.38
C TYR A 192 12.69 -10.18 -2.61
N TYR A 193 11.99 -9.93 -1.49
CA TYR A 193 12.29 -8.86 -0.55
C TYR A 193 13.20 -9.31 0.62
N TYR A 194 13.36 -10.61 0.87
CA TYR A 194 13.87 -11.11 2.15
C TYR A 194 15.32 -10.68 2.41
N ASP A 195 16.23 -10.91 1.46
CA ASP A 195 17.63 -10.46 1.54
C ASP A 195 17.77 -8.94 1.76
N GLU A 196 16.80 -8.14 1.33
CA GLU A 196 16.87 -6.67 1.40
C GLU A 196 16.35 -6.14 2.75
N ILE A 197 15.33 -6.79 3.30
CA ILE A 197 14.84 -6.54 4.66
C ILE A 197 15.93 -6.88 5.68
N GLU A 198 16.60 -8.02 5.51
CA GLU A 198 17.72 -8.48 6.35
C GLU A 198 18.90 -7.49 6.30
N LYS A 199 19.38 -7.12 5.10
CA LYS A 199 20.47 -6.12 4.92
C LYS A 199 20.18 -4.76 5.58
N ARG A 200 18.91 -4.36 5.66
CA ARG A 200 18.49 -3.09 6.28
C ARG A 200 18.11 -3.22 7.76
N GLY A 201 18.03 -4.44 8.30
CA GLY A 201 17.57 -4.71 9.66
C GLY A 201 16.13 -4.25 9.92
N TRP A 202 15.26 -4.31 8.91
CA TRP A 202 13.84 -3.95 9.03
C TRP A 202 13.00 -5.14 9.47
N LEU A 203 11.79 -4.87 9.96
CA LEU A 203 10.75 -5.87 10.11
C LEU A 203 9.98 -6.00 8.78
N LEU A 204 9.59 -7.21 8.41
CA LEU A 204 8.64 -7.48 7.32
C LEU A 204 7.42 -8.20 7.89
N VAL A 205 6.23 -7.87 7.39
CA VAL A 205 5.04 -8.72 7.51
C VAL A 205 4.33 -8.86 6.17
N VAL A 206 3.86 -10.07 5.88
CA VAL A 206 3.04 -10.43 4.74
C VAL A 206 1.86 -11.25 5.29
N PRO A 207 0.65 -10.70 5.40
CA PRO A 207 -0.52 -11.49 5.74
C PRO A 207 -0.93 -12.39 4.57
N GLU A 208 -1.56 -13.52 4.88
CA GLU A 208 -2.52 -14.14 3.98
C GLU A 208 -3.75 -13.22 3.94
N LEU A 209 -4.33 -13.03 2.76
CA LEU A 209 -5.48 -12.13 2.59
C LEU A 209 -6.77 -12.93 2.56
N HIS A 210 -7.85 -12.32 3.03
CA HIS A 210 -9.22 -12.73 2.72
C HIS A 210 -9.60 -12.40 1.26
N GLY A 211 -10.57 -13.14 0.74
CA GLY A 211 -11.39 -12.74 -0.40
C GLY A 211 -12.85 -12.64 0.02
N ARG A 212 -13.58 -11.71 -0.58
CA ARG A 212 -15.03 -11.52 -0.37
C ARG A 212 -15.84 -12.64 -1.04
N HIS A 213 -15.41 -13.09 -2.21
CA HIS A 213 -16.00 -14.24 -2.92
C HIS A 213 -14.93 -15.18 -3.52
N SER A 214 -13.68 -15.05 -3.06
CA SER A 214 -12.52 -15.85 -3.48
C SER A 214 -11.73 -16.33 -2.26
N ASP A 215 -10.70 -17.14 -2.49
CA ASP A 215 -9.77 -17.61 -1.46
C ASP A 215 -8.66 -16.59 -1.13
N GLY A 216 -8.92 -15.29 -1.36
CA GLY A 216 -8.03 -14.17 -1.04
C GLY A 216 -6.76 -14.03 -1.90
N ARG A 217 -6.31 -15.14 -2.50
CA ARG A 217 -5.33 -15.16 -3.59
C ARG A 217 -5.79 -14.35 -4.81
N PHE A 218 -7.07 -13.99 -4.88
CA PHE A 218 -7.63 -13.04 -5.85
C PHE A 218 -8.53 -11.98 -5.19
N SER A 219 -8.11 -11.44 -4.02
CA SER A 219 -8.89 -10.48 -3.23
C SER A 219 -9.22 -9.15 -3.90
N MET A 220 -8.43 -8.70 -4.89
CA MET A 220 -8.66 -7.46 -5.66
C MET A 220 -9.00 -6.23 -4.79
N ALA A 221 -8.33 -6.09 -3.65
CA ALA A 221 -8.59 -5.05 -2.65
C ALA A 221 -10.02 -5.07 -2.05
N ALA A 222 -10.61 -6.25 -1.88
CA ALA A 222 -11.71 -6.51 -0.95
C ALA A 222 -11.48 -5.82 0.40
N LEU A 223 -12.57 -5.38 1.03
CA LEU A 223 -12.46 -4.68 2.32
C LEU A 223 -11.80 -5.55 3.38
N GLU A 224 -12.19 -6.82 3.36
CA GLU A 224 -11.62 -7.92 4.11
C GLU A 224 -10.07 -7.87 4.10
N ALA A 225 -9.47 -7.89 2.90
CA ALA A 225 -8.03 -7.81 2.67
C ALA A 225 -7.37 -6.47 3.08
N GLN A 226 -8.15 -5.41 3.26
CA GLN A 226 -7.63 -4.13 3.78
C GLN A 226 -7.49 -4.19 5.30
N HIS A 227 -8.44 -4.84 5.99
CA HIS A 227 -8.34 -5.07 7.43
C HIS A 227 -7.22 -6.05 7.76
N ASP A 228 -7.00 -7.10 6.98
CA ASP A 228 -5.88 -8.05 7.18
C ASP A 228 -4.51 -7.35 7.21
N LEU A 229 -4.29 -6.33 6.36
CA LEU A 229 -3.08 -5.51 6.39
C LEU A 229 -2.99 -4.65 7.67
N ILE A 230 -4.12 -4.09 8.13
CA ILE A 230 -4.18 -3.20 9.30
C ILE A 230 -4.04 -3.98 10.61
N ASP A 231 -4.61 -5.18 10.69
CA ASP A 231 -4.53 -6.11 11.82
C ASP A 231 -3.14 -6.76 11.92
N ALA A 232 -2.52 -7.14 10.79
CA ALA A 232 -1.14 -7.60 10.77
C ALA A 232 -0.16 -6.53 11.29
N ILE A 233 -0.37 -5.24 10.99
CA ILE A 233 0.44 -4.15 11.59
C ILE A 233 0.19 -4.07 13.10
N GLN A 234 -1.06 -4.15 13.56
CA GLN A 234 -1.38 -4.10 14.99
C GLN A 234 -0.72 -5.25 15.76
N TYR A 235 -0.72 -6.47 15.20
CA TYR A 235 0.01 -7.60 15.77
C TYR A 235 1.51 -7.31 15.85
N MET A 236 2.12 -6.83 14.76
CA MET A 236 3.56 -6.54 14.75
C MET A 236 3.94 -5.44 15.74
N GLU A 237 3.12 -4.39 15.89
CA GLU A 237 3.33 -3.32 16.88
C GLU A 237 3.11 -3.77 18.34
N ALA A 238 2.30 -4.82 18.56
CA ALA A 238 2.07 -5.38 19.90
C ALA A 238 3.15 -6.39 20.33
N HIS A 239 3.78 -7.08 19.37
CA HIS A 239 4.70 -8.19 19.64
C HIS A 239 6.19 -7.89 19.36
N TYR A 240 6.51 -6.87 18.56
CA TYR A 240 7.89 -6.52 18.18
C TYR A 240 8.17 -5.02 18.37
N PRO A 241 9.45 -4.60 18.49
CA PRO A 241 9.80 -3.18 18.59
C PRO A 241 9.66 -2.48 17.22
N VAL A 242 8.42 -2.25 16.81
CA VAL A 242 8.10 -1.45 15.61
C VAL A 242 8.34 0.03 15.91
N ASP A 243 9.09 0.68 15.03
CA ASP A 243 9.06 2.13 14.89
C ASP A 243 7.74 2.53 14.22
N SER A 244 6.72 2.81 15.04
CA SER A 244 5.40 3.20 14.55
C SER A 244 5.39 4.52 13.76
N SER A 245 6.51 5.27 13.70
CA SER A 245 6.68 6.41 12.78
C SER A 245 7.13 6.01 11.38
N ARG A 246 7.63 4.77 11.20
CA ARG A 246 8.18 4.19 9.96
C ARG A 246 7.50 2.85 9.61
N VAL A 247 6.17 2.86 9.60
CA VAL A 247 5.35 1.79 8.99
C VAL A 247 5.13 2.11 7.52
N TYR A 248 5.48 1.18 6.65
CA TYR A 248 5.41 1.30 5.19
C TYR A 248 4.53 0.20 4.59
N LEU A 249 3.95 0.46 3.42
CA LEU A 249 3.19 -0.53 2.65
C LEU A 249 3.71 -0.57 1.21
N ALA A 250 3.90 -1.77 0.65
CA ALA A 250 4.21 -1.90 -0.77
C ALA A 250 3.50 -3.10 -1.42
N GLY A 251 3.27 -2.98 -2.72
CA GLY A 251 2.58 -4.02 -3.49
C GLY A 251 2.65 -3.81 -4.99
N ARG A 252 2.34 -4.88 -5.73
CA ARG A 252 2.36 -4.91 -7.20
C ARG A 252 1.17 -5.67 -7.77
N SER A 253 0.64 -5.23 -8.92
CA SER A 253 -0.55 -5.82 -9.54
C SER A 253 -1.75 -5.72 -8.58
N MET A 254 -2.45 -6.82 -8.27
CA MET A 254 -3.45 -6.88 -7.18
C MET A 254 -2.93 -6.30 -5.86
N GLY A 255 -1.67 -6.55 -5.50
CA GLY A 255 -1.06 -6.00 -4.30
C GLY A 255 -0.86 -4.49 -4.37
N GLY A 256 -0.64 -3.95 -5.57
CA GLY A 256 -0.53 -2.50 -5.81
C GLY A 256 -1.90 -1.83 -5.70
N MET A 257 -2.93 -2.43 -6.31
CA MET A 257 -4.34 -2.05 -6.12
C MET A 257 -4.70 -1.99 -4.62
N LEU A 258 -4.42 -3.06 -3.87
CA LEU A 258 -4.68 -3.11 -2.43
C LEU A 258 -3.83 -2.09 -1.64
N SER A 259 -2.57 -1.86 -2.04
CA SER A 259 -1.72 -0.83 -1.43
C SER A 259 -2.30 0.57 -1.60
N ALA A 260 -2.72 0.95 -2.81
CA ALA A 260 -3.31 2.27 -3.08
C ALA A 260 -4.65 2.47 -2.35
N VAL A 261 -5.54 1.47 -2.36
CA VAL A 261 -6.85 1.57 -1.67
C VAL A 261 -6.67 1.65 -0.15
N THR A 262 -5.82 0.81 0.43
CA THR A 262 -5.55 0.82 1.88
C THR A 262 -4.84 2.11 2.30
N ALA A 263 -3.89 2.61 1.51
CA ALA A 263 -3.24 3.89 1.76
C ALA A 263 -4.23 5.05 1.80
N ALA A 264 -5.09 5.16 0.79
CA ALA A 264 -6.07 6.24 0.69
C ALA A 264 -7.13 6.18 1.80
N LYS A 265 -7.52 4.98 2.24
CA LYS A 265 -8.48 4.79 3.34
C LYS A 265 -7.88 4.94 4.74
N TYR A 266 -6.59 4.70 4.90
CA TYR A 266 -5.85 4.79 6.16
C TYR A 266 -4.61 5.69 6.04
N PRO A 267 -4.73 6.94 5.56
CA PRO A 267 -3.56 7.76 5.23
C PRO A 267 -2.76 8.17 6.47
N GLY A 268 -3.43 8.25 7.63
CA GLY A 268 -2.80 8.42 8.94
C GLY A 268 -2.11 7.18 9.51
N ARG A 269 -2.04 6.06 8.78
CA ARG A 269 -1.32 4.84 9.21
C ARG A 269 0.10 4.78 8.68
N PHE A 270 0.32 5.13 7.41
CA PHE A 270 1.59 4.89 6.71
C PHE A 270 2.50 6.12 6.67
N ALA A 271 3.81 5.88 6.81
CA ALA A 271 4.83 6.88 6.56
C ALA A 271 4.97 7.16 5.05
N ALA A 272 5.02 6.11 4.23
CA ALA A 272 4.93 6.17 2.77
C ALA A 272 4.48 4.82 2.21
N VAL A 273 4.04 4.82 0.95
CA VAL A 273 3.52 3.64 0.25
C VAL A 273 4.10 3.54 -1.16
N VAL A 274 4.45 2.33 -1.62
CA VAL A 274 4.90 2.09 -3.01
C VAL A 274 3.89 1.20 -3.75
N SER A 275 3.27 1.74 -4.80
CA SER A 275 2.12 1.12 -5.48
C SER A 275 2.39 0.86 -6.96
N GLY A 276 2.70 -0.39 -7.31
CA GLY A 276 3.11 -0.79 -8.66
C GLY A 276 2.01 -1.46 -9.50
N GLN A 277 1.82 -1.00 -10.74
CA GLN A 277 1.05 -1.72 -11.78
C GLN A 277 -0.36 -2.19 -11.34
N GLY A 278 -1.04 -1.42 -10.48
CA GLY A 278 -2.37 -1.77 -9.95
C GLY A 278 -3.52 -1.31 -10.83
N ILE A 279 -4.66 -1.99 -10.70
CA ILE A 279 -5.96 -1.49 -11.16
C ILE A 279 -6.45 -0.51 -10.09
N TYR A 280 -6.66 0.74 -10.45
CA TYR A 280 -7.04 1.83 -9.53
C TYR A 280 -8.42 2.42 -9.83
N ASP A 281 -8.95 2.14 -11.03
CA ASP A 281 -10.34 2.36 -11.42
C ASP A 281 -10.88 1.05 -12.01
N VAL A 282 -11.71 0.36 -11.21
CA VAL A 282 -12.29 -0.95 -11.52
C VAL A 282 -13.44 -0.84 -12.54
N GLU A 283 -14.12 0.31 -12.58
CA GLU A 283 -15.20 0.60 -13.53
C GLU A 283 -14.64 0.90 -14.91
N ALA A 284 -13.64 1.79 -15.01
CA ALA A 284 -12.92 2.06 -16.25
C ALA A 284 -12.13 0.84 -16.73
N TRP A 285 -11.61 0.00 -15.82
CA TRP A 285 -11.01 -1.28 -16.15
C TRP A 285 -11.99 -2.18 -16.93
N GLN A 286 -13.21 -2.38 -16.41
CA GLN A 286 -14.19 -3.28 -17.04
C GLN A 286 -14.80 -2.68 -18.30
N LYS A 287 -15.05 -1.35 -18.33
CA LYS A 287 -15.57 -0.65 -19.50
C LYS A 287 -14.57 -0.59 -20.66
N ARG A 288 -13.27 -0.75 -20.40
CA ARG A 288 -12.24 -0.78 -21.44
C ARG A 288 -12.33 -2.05 -22.28
N SER A 289 -12.78 -1.90 -23.52
CA SER A 289 -12.56 -2.90 -24.58
C SER A 289 -11.09 -3.33 -24.61
N ALA A 290 -10.83 -4.63 -24.55
CA ALA A 290 -9.49 -5.18 -24.72
C ALA A 290 -8.88 -4.66 -26.04
N PRO A 291 -7.65 -4.10 -26.05
CA PRO A 291 -7.04 -3.58 -27.27
C PRO A 291 -7.05 -4.62 -28.41
N THR A 292 -7.44 -4.20 -29.61
CA THR A 292 -7.58 -5.07 -30.80
C THR A 292 -6.26 -5.68 -31.29
N ALA A 293 -5.13 -5.29 -30.68
CA ALA A 293 -3.79 -5.78 -30.96
C ALA A 293 -3.18 -6.63 -29.82
N LEU A 294 -3.93 -6.96 -28.75
CA LEU A 294 -3.41 -7.83 -27.68
C LEU A 294 -2.97 -9.20 -28.21
N SER A 295 -1.88 -9.75 -27.65
CA SER A 295 -1.52 -11.14 -27.90
C SER A 295 -2.63 -12.08 -27.42
N ALA A 296 -2.83 -13.23 -28.09
CA ALA A 296 -3.86 -14.20 -27.69
C ALA A 296 -3.66 -14.71 -26.24
N LYS A 297 -2.41 -14.76 -25.76
CA LYS A 297 -2.07 -15.10 -24.37
C LYS A 297 -2.50 -13.98 -23.41
N THR A 298 -2.25 -12.72 -23.78
CA THR A 298 -2.67 -11.56 -22.98
C THR A 298 -4.20 -11.49 -22.91
N LEU A 299 -4.89 -11.70 -24.04
CA LEU A 299 -6.35 -11.73 -24.09
C LEU A 299 -6.94 -12.81 -23.19
N GLN A 300 -6.42 -14.06 -23.24
CA GLN A 300 -6.86 -15.14 -22.34
C GLN A 300 -6.66 -14.79 -20.85
N LEU A 301 -5.52 -14.19 -20.50
CA LEU A 301 -5.25 -13.77 -19.12
C LEU A 301 -6.15 -12.61 -18.69
N ARG A 302 -6.37 -11.62 -19.57
CA ARG A 302 -7.31 -10.51 -19.37
C ARG A 302 -8.73 -11.01 -19.10
N THR A 303 -9.27 -11.89 -19.95
CA THR A 303 -10.59 -12.50 -19.74
C THR A 303 -10.67 -13.29 -18.43
N ARG A 304 -9.59 -13.95 -18.01
CA ARG A 304 -9.52 -14.64 -16.70
C ARG A 304 -9.55 -13.65 -15.53
N VAL A 305 -8.83 -12.53 -15.63
CA VAL A 305 -8.88 -11.46 -14.61
C VAL A 305 -10.27 -10.84 -14.57
N ASP A 306 -10.87 -10.47 -15.70
CA ASP A 306 -12.24 -9.92 -15.76
C ASP A 306 -13.28 -10.87 -15.12
N SER A 307 -13.17 -12.17 -15.39
CA SER A 307 -14.05 -13.20 -14.82
C SER A 307 -13.89 -13.35 -13.31
N LEU A 308 -12.65 -13.44 -12.80
CA LEU A 308 -12.39 -13.59 -11.36
C LEU A 308 -12.72 -12.31 -10.59
N LEU A 309 -12.42 -11.14 -11.16
CA LEU A 309 -12.76 -9.83 -10.61
C LEU A 309 -14.28 -9.64 -10.52
N SER A 310 -15.02 -10.07 -11.53
CA SER A 310 -16.49 -10.05 -11.50
C SER A 310 -17.06 -11.00 -10.44
N VAL A 311 -16.41 -12.13 -10.13
CA VAL A 311 -16.80 -12.98 -9.00
C VAL A 311 -16.53 -12.27 -7.68
N GLU A 312 -15.31 -11.76 -7.48
CA GLU A 312 -14.89 -11.07 -6.24
C GLU A 312 -15.77 -9.85 -5.91
N LEU A 313 -16.20 -9.11 -6.93
CA LEU A 313 -17.10 -7.95 -6.81
C LEU A 313 -18.59 -8.31 -6.61
N GLY A 314 -18.97 -9.58 -6.71
CA GLY A 314 -20.36 -10.04 -6.64
C GLY A 314 -21.17 -9.85 -7.93
N GLY A 315 -20.51 -9.54 -9.05
CA GLY A 315 -21.10 -9.42 -10.39
C GLY A 315 -20.31 -8.49 -11.32
N THR A 316 -20.78 -8.38 -12.56
CA THR A 316 -20.37 -7.30 -13.49
C THR A 316 -20.88 -5.94 -13.00
N PHE A 317 -20.36 -4.82 -13.52
CA PHE A 317 -20.79 -3.49 -13.13
C PHE A 317 -22.27 -3.25 -13.47
N SER A 318 -23.04 -2.87 -12.45
CA SER A 318 -24.48 -2.67 -12.50
C SER A 318 -24.90 -1.80 -11.30
N PRO A 319 -26.15 -1.29 -11.23
CA PRO A 319 -26.60 -0.48 -10.09
C PRO A 319 -26.44 -1.15 -8.72
N SER A 320 -26.56 -2.49 -8.62
CA SER A 320 -26.40 -3.24 -7.37
C SER A 320 -24.95 -3.52 -6.99
N THR A 321 -24.03 -3.58 -7.95
CA THR A 321 -22.59 -3.83 -7.71
C THR A 321 -21.74 -2.56 -7.70
N ASN A 322 -22.27 -1.44 -8.19
CA ASN A 322 -21.61 -0.12 -8.28
C ASN A 322 -20.83 0.26 -7.02
N TYR A 323 -21.42 0.10 -5.82
CA TYR A 323 -20.75 0.40 -4.56
C TYR A 323 -19.48 -0.43 -4.33
N THR A 324 -19.50 -1.73 -4.65
CA THR A 324 -18.33 -2.62 -4.55
C THR A 324 -17.23 -2.21 -5.54
N TYR A 325 -17.60 -1.83 -6.77
CA TYR A 325 -16.64 -1.31 -7.77
C TYR A 325 -16.00 0.00 -7.30
N ARG A 326 -16.80 0.95 -6.78
CA ARG A 326 -16.31 2.23 -6.25
C ARG A 326 -15.39 2.04 -5.04
N ARG A 327 -15.74 1.20 -4.06
CA ARG A 327 -14.92 1.03 -2.84
C ARG A 327 -13.59 0.29 -3.04
N GLN A 328 -13.47 -0.48 -4.11
CA GLN A 328 -12.21 -1.11 -4.52
C GLN A 328 -11.39 -0.23 -5.48
N SER A 329 -11.92 0.93 -5.90
CA SER A 329 -11.25 1.84 -6.84
C SER A 329 -10.54 2.97 -6.09
N ALA A 330 -9.21 2.92 -6.02
CA ALA A 330 -8.39 3.94 -5.35
C ALA A 330 -8.66 5.38 -5.86
N VAL A 331 -9.09 5.54 -7.13
CA VAL A 331 -9.45 6.85 -7.70
C VAL A 331 -10.62 7.52 -6.96
N MET A 332 -11.52 6.75 -6.33
CA MET A 332 -12.63 7.31 -5.54
C MET A 332 -12.17 8.03 -4.27
N TYR A 333 -10.93 7.82 -3.85
CA TYR A 333 -10.32 8.38 -2.65
C TYR A 333 -9.19 9.37 -2.98
N ALA A 334 -9.17 9.91 -4.22
CA ALA A 334 -8.18 10.86 -4.72
C ALA A 334 -7.78 12.00 -3.75
N PRO A 335 -8.69 12.71 -3.04
CA PRO A 335 -8.29 13.77 -2.12
C PRO A 335 -7.51 13.25 -0.89
N ASN A 336 -7.70 11.99 -0.47
CA ASN A 336 -7.05 11.44 0.73
C ASN A 336 -5.53 11.28 0.56
N PHE A 337 -5.03 11.17 -0.67
CA PHE A 337 -3.61 11.01 -0.98
C PHE A 337 -2.76 12.23 -0.57
N GLN A 338 -3.36 13.41 -0.38
CA GLN A 338 -2.71 14.60 0.22
C GLN A 338 -2.03 14.30 1.56
N TYR A 339 -2.46 13.25 2.27
CA TYR A 339 -2.06 12.92 3.63
C TYR A 339 -1.12 11.71 3.73
N VAL A 340 -0.86 11.01 2.62
CA VAL A 340 -0.02 9.80 2.55
C VAL A 340 0.89 9.80 1.30
N PRO A 341 2.22 10.04 1.46
CA PRO A 341 3.17 9.97 0.36
C PRO A 341 3.11 8.62 -0.37
N THR A 342 2.64 8.63 -1.61
CA THR A 342 2.43 7.42 -2.40
C THR A 342 3.22 7.49 -3.70
N ILE A 343 4.19 6.59 -3.83
CA ILE A 343 5.10 6.48 -4.96
C ILE A 343 4.54 5.43 -5.92
N PHE A 344 4.11 5.87 -7.10
CA PHE A 344 3.56 5.02 -8.14
C PHE A 344 4.63 4.61 -9.15
N TRP A 345 4.52 3.40 -9.72
CA TRP A 345 5.40 2.95 -10.79
C TRP A 345 4.68 2.00 -11.76
N HIS A 346 5.11 2.00 -13.03
CA HIS A 346 4.47 1.19 -14.09
C HIS A 346 5.40 0.90 -15.27
N GLY A 347 5.27 -0.26 -15.91
CA GLY A 347 5.88 -0.53 -17.22
C GLY A 347 5.07 0.08 -18.37
N THR A 348 5.71 0.73 -19.36
CA THR A 348 4.97 1.44 -20.43
C THR A 348 4.42 0.55 -21.54
N LEU A 349 4.69 -0.77 -21.52
CA LEU A 349 4.12 -1.77 -22.43
C LEU A 349 3.32 -2.82 -21.64
N ASP A 350 2.70 -2.40 -20.54
CA ASP A 350 1.85 -3.27 -19.73
C ASP A 350 0.53 -3.59 -20.44
N GLU A 351 0.51 -4.72 -21.15
CA GLU A 351 -0.69 -5.23 -21.81
C GLU A 351 -1.71 -5.86 -20.84
N ILE A 352 -1.34 -6.14 -19.58
CA ILE A 352 -2.22 -6.82 -18.61
C ILE A 352 -2.98 -5.77 -17.81
N VAL A 353 -2.26 -4.89 -17.11
CA VAL A 353 -2.81 -3.73 -16.42
C VAL A 353 -2.39 -2.49 -17.20
N PRO A 354 -3.26 -1.87 -18.00
CA PRO A 354 -2.83 -0.78 -18.86
C PRO A 354 -2.30 0.44 -18.07
N PRO A 355 -1.21 1.08 -18.52
CA PRO A 355 -0.54 2.16 -17.79
C PRO A 355 -1.44 3.36 -17.50
N GLU A 356 -2.47 3.58 -18.31
CA GLU A 356 -3.44 4.66 -18.14
C GLU A 356 -4.23 4.54 -16.82
N GLN A 357 -4.26 3.37 -16.16
CA GLN A 357 -4.78 3.20 -14.79
C GLN A 357 -3.99 4.03 -13.77
N THR A 358 -2.66 4.06 -13.90
CA THR A 358 -1.78 4.84 -13.01
C THR A 358 -1.72 6.31 -13.41
N GLU A 359 -1.74 6.59 -14.72
CA GLU A 359 -1.86 7.96 -15.23
C GLU A 359 -3.15 8.63 -14.74
N SER A 360 -4.31 7.96 -14.87
CA SER A 360 -5.61 8.49 -14.42
C SER A 360 -5.66 8.72 -12.91
N LEU A 361 -5.13 7.80 -12.10
CA LEU A 361 -5.08 7.98 -10.64
C LEU A 361 -4.20 9.19 -10.26
N VAL A 362 -2.99 9.30 -10.80
CA VAL A 362 -2.09 10.43 -10.47
C VAL A 362 -2.65 11.75 -11.00
N ALA A 363 -3.31 11.76 -12.16
CA ALA A 363 -4.03 12.93 -12.67
C ALA A 363 -5.20 13.35 -11.76
N ALA A 364 -5.90 12.40 -11.14
CA ALA A 364 -6.96 12.68 -10.16
C ALA A 364 -6.39 13.22 -8.84
N ILE A 365 -5.34 12.58 -8.28
CA ILE A 365 -4.66 13.03 -7.05
C ILE A 365 -4.15 14.48 -7.22
N ARG A 366 -3.60 14.81 -8.40
CA ARG A 366 -3.08 16.15 -8.73
C ARG A 366 -4.10 17.29 -8.77
N GLN A 367 -5.40 16.98 -8.72
CA GLN A 367 -6.44 17.99 -8.51
C GLN A 367 -6.45 18.50 -7.05
N TYR A 368 -5.87 17.74 -6.12
CA TYR A 368 -5.82 18.01 -4.69
C TYR A 368 -4.38 18.25 -4.22
N ASP A 369 -3.45 17.31 -4.47
CA ASP A 369 -2.02 17.50 -4.20
C ASP A 369 -1.22 17.86 -5.45
N ARG A 370 -0.88 19.14 -5.57
CA ARG A 370 0.01 19.66 -6.62
C ARG A 370 1.45 19.12 -6.58
N PHE A 371 1.85 18.48 -5.47
CA PHE A 371 3.21 17.96 -5.27
C PHE A 371 3.35 16.46 -5.58
N GLN A 372 2.25 15.74 -5.84
CA GLN A 372 2.28 14.32 -6.22
C GLN A 372 3.23 14.09 -7.41
N PRO A 373 4.34 13.34 -7.23
CA PRO A 373 5.31 13.07 -8.29
C PRO A 373 4.71 12.31 -9.47
N ASP A 374 5.39 12.39 -10.63
CA ASP A 374 5.07 11.51 -11.76
C ASP A 374 5.34 10.04 -11.38
N PRO A 375 4.60 9.08 -11.95
CA PRO A 375 4.93 7.68 -11.79
C PRO A 375 6.34 7.36 -12.29
N HIS A 376 7.03 6.45 -11.64
CA HIS A 376 8.28 5.89 -12.14
C HIS A 376 7.97 4.94 -13.31
N TRP A 377 7.96 5.50 -14.52
CA TRP A 377 7.72 4.78 -15.76
C TRP A 377 8.95 3.97 -16.18
N LEU A 378 8.82 2.65 -16.26
CA LEU A 378 9.84 1.79 -16.85
C LEU A 378 9.55 1.61 -18.35
N GLN A 379 10.26 2.40 -19.18
CA GLN A 379 10.02 2.47 -20.61
C GLN A 379 10.26 1.12 -21.30
N GLY A 380 9.30 0.67 -22.11
CA GLY A 380 9.37 -0.60 -22.82
C GLY A 380 9.06 -1.84 -21.97
N ALA A 381 8.81 -1.68 -20.67
CA ALA A 381 8.58 -2.82 -19.78
C ALA A 381 7.11 -3.29 -19.79
N PRO A 382 6.85 -4.62 -19.81
CA PRO A 382 5.52 -5.21 -19.67
C PRO A 382 5.08 -5.38 -18.21
N HIS A 383 3.95 -6.08 -17.95
CA HIS A 383 3.54 -6.46 -16.58
C HIS A 383 4.54 -7.39 -15.88
N LEU A 384 5.22 -8.26 -16.63
CA LEU A 384 6.00 -9.41 -16.15
C LEU A 384 7.29 -9.55 -16.99
N PRO A 385 8.50 -9.66 -16.41
CA PRO A 385 8.82 -10.05 -15.02
C PRO A 385 8.71 -8.92 -13.98
N ILE A 386 9.33 -9.09 -12.80
CA ILE A 386 9.48 -8.01 -11.82
C ILE A 386 10.31 -6.87 -12.45
N ASN A 387 9.78 -5.65 -12.39
CA ASN A 387 10.32 -4.48 -13.09
C ASN A 387 11.26 -3.62 -12.23
N PHE A 388 11.01 -3.51 -10.93
CA PHE A 388 11.90 -2.85 -9.97
C PHE A 388 12.28 -3.83 -8.83
N PRO A 389 13.55 -3.85 -8.38
CA PRO A 389 14.00 -4.71 -7.29
C PRO A 389 13.50 -4.21 -5.92
N ALA A 390 13.56 -5.08 -4.91
CA ALA A 390 13.21 -4.75 -3.53
C ALA A 390 14.00 -3.54 -3.00
N SER A 391 15.30 -3.45 -3.29
CA SER A 391 16.15 -2.32 -2.87
C SER A 391 15.58 -0.98 -3.32
N TRP A 392 15.23 -0.85 -4.61
CA TRP A 392 14.62 0.36 -5.15
C TRP A 392 13.32 0.73 -4.42
N VAL A 393 12.47 -0.25 -4.11
CA VAL A 393 11.21 -0.05 -3.36
C VAL A 393 11.49 0.48 -1.96
N LEU A 394 12.43 -0.12 -1.22
CA LEU A 394 12.77 0.33 0.14
C LEU A 394 13.51 1.68 0.14
N ASP A 395 14.27 2.01 -0.92
CA ASP A 395 14.87 3.33 -1.10
C ASP A 395 13.84 4.44 -1.26
N GLN A 396 12.68 4.17 -1.88
CA GLN A 396 11.58 5.15 -1.95
C GLN A 396 10.88 5.37 -0.59
N LEU A 397 11.08 4.46 0.37
CA LEU A 397 10.36 4.45 1.65
C LEU A 397 11.21 5.02 2.81
N GLN A 398 12.49 4.67 2.87
CA GLN A 398 13.34 4.78 4.07
C GLN A 398 13.48 6.19 4.68
N HIS A 399 13.29 7.25 3.88
CA HIS A 399 13.41 8.64 4.34
C HIS A 399 12.08 9.23 4.83
N HIS A 400 10.95 8.55 4.62
CA HIS A 400 9.65 9.01 5.08
C HIS A 400 9.40 8.60 6.53
N GLN A 401 8.91 9.54 7.33
CA GLN A 401 8.37 9.33 8.67
C GLN A 401 6.98 9.96 8.77
N ARG A 402 6.11 9.39 9.62
CA ARG A 402 4.75 9.89 9.88
C ARG A 402 4.68 10.83 11.11
N VAL A 403 5.79 11.46 11.47
CA VAL A 403 5.82 12.50 12.52
C VAL A 403 5.23 13.81 12.01
N GLY A 404 4.59 14.57 12.91
CA GLY A 404 4.22 15.96 12.68
C GLY A 404 5.37 16.91 12.98
N LEU A 405 5.07 18.21 12.99
CA LEU A 405 5.95 19.20 13.62
C LEU A 405 6.04 18.95 15.13
N ASP A 406 7.04 19.55 15.77
CA ASP A 406 7.10 19.69 17.22
C ASP A 406 7.11 18.34 18.00
N GLY A 407 7.48 17.24 17.32
CA GLY A 407 7.56 15.89 17.90
C GLY A 407 6.26 15.07 17.89
N GLN A 408 5.19 15.54 17.22
CA GLN A 408 3.90 14.84 17.20
C GLN A 408 3.97 13.45 16.53
N ALA A 409 3.29 12.46 17.11
CA ALA A 409 3.28 11.05 16.67
C ALA A 409 2.49 10.77 15.37
N GLU A 410 1.74 11.76 14.89
CA GLU A 410 1.00 11.75 13.61
C GLU A 410 1.21 13.10 12.91
N ARG A 411 1.09 13.13 11.58
CA ARG A 411 1.15 14.37 10.79
C ARG A 411 -0.11 15.21 11.01
N PHE A 412 0.05 16.45 11.45
CA PHE A 412 -1.07 17.39 11.53
C PHE A 412 -1.26 18.18 10.22
N TYR A 413 -2.49 18.18 9.72
CA TYR A 413 -2.94 19.01 8.61
C TYR A 413 -4.14 19.86 9.08
N PRO A 414 -4.10 21.21 9.01
CA PRO A 414 -5.20 22.06 9.47
C PRO A 414 -6.42 22.04 8.54
N ARG A 415 -6.32 21.39 7.37
CA ARG A 415 -7.45 21.18 6.46
C ARG A 415 -7.45 19.74 5.97
N LEU A 416 -8.60 19.09 6.01
CA LEU A 416 -8.83 17.73 5.58
C LEU A 416 -9.96 17.69 4.56
N HIS A 417 -9.69 17.17 3.36
CA HIS A 417 -10.71 16.74 2.40
C HIS A 417 -10.61 15.22 2.31
N LEU A 418 -11.62 14.52 2.83
CA LEU A 418 -11.58 13.08 3.04
C LEU A 418 -12.83 12.38 2.52
N VAL A 419 -12.64 11.26 1.84
CA VAL A 419 -13.67 10.29 1.44
C VAL A 419 -13.52 9.00 2.26
N THR A 420 -14.60 8.41 2.77
CA THR A 420 -14.57 7.09 3.43
C THR A 420 -15.86 6.29 3.22
N ASP A 421 -15.70 4.97 3.11
CA ASP A 421 -16.75 3.95 2.95
C ASP A 421 -17.07 3.19 4.25
N GLU A 422 -16.44 3.57 5.37
CA GLU A 422 -16.65 2.96 6.69
C GLU A 422 -16.51 4.00 7.81
N ALA A 423 -17.09 3.70 8.97
CA ALA A 423 -16.90 4.46 10.19
C ALA A 423 -15.50 4.22 10.79
N LYS A 424 -14.61 5.22 10.75
CA LYS A 424 -13.24 5.12 11.32
C LYS A 424 -12.61 6.47 11.64
N ARG A 425 -11.56 6.45 12.48
CA ARG A 425 -10.67 7.60 12.71
C ARG A 425 -9.71 7.75 11.52
N ILE A 426 -9.62 8.95 10.97
CA ILE A 426 -8.62 9.38 10.00
C ILE A 426 -7.98 10.67 10.55
N LEU A 427 -6.73 10.58 11.01
CA LEU A 427 -6.02 11.68 11.67
C LEU A 427 -6.82 12.22 12.88
N TRP A 428 -7.09 13.52 12.95
CA TRP A 428 -7.83 14.16 14.05
C TRP A 428 -9.37 14.15 13.87
N LEU A 429 -9.88 13.42 12.88
CA LEU A 429 -11.33 13.22 12.66
C LEU A 429 -11.72 11.75 12.87
N THR A 430 -12.92 11.49 13.40
CA THR A 430 -13.69 10.27 13.11
C THR A 430 -14.85 10.65 12.20
N ILE A 431 -15.08 9.84 11.15
CA ILE A 431 -16.14 10.06 10.17
C ILE A 431 -16.97 8.77 10.08
N GLU A 432 -18.29 8.88 10.20
CA GLU A 432 -19.27 7.80 10.06
C GLU A 432 -20.13 8.07 8.81
N PRO A 433 -20.07 7.22 7.76
CA PRO A 433 -20.98 7.34 6.62
C PRO A 433 -22.44 7.08 6.95
N VAL A 434 -23.35 7.60 6.11
CA VAL A 434 -24.75 7.15 6.15
C VAL A 434 -24.86 5.75 5.57
N GLU A 435 -25.47 4.87 6.34
CA GLU A 435 -25.74 3.48 6.00
C GLU A 435 -26.53 3.39 4.67
N GLY A 436 -26.04 2.60 3.72
CA GLY A 436 -26.63 2.42 2.40
C GLY A 436 -26.31 3.49 1.34
N GLU A 437 -25.95 4.72 1.73
CA GLU A 437 -25.68 5.83 0.79
C GLU A 437 -24.25 5.78 0.17
N GLY A 438 -23.38 4.94 0.73
CA GLY A 438 -22.12 4.53 0.09
C GLY A 438 -20.86 5.24 0.61
N MET A 439 -20.61 6.47 0.16
CA MET A 439 -19.34 7.19 0.40
C MET A 439 -19.59 8.49 1.16
N ALA A 440 -19.12 8.58 2.41
CA ALA A 440 -19.01 9.86 3.09
C ALA A 440 -17.92 10.71 2.43
N GLU A 441 -18.15 12.01 2.32
CA GLU A 441 -17.14 12.97 1.89
C GLU A 441 -17.24 14.24 2.74
N VAL A 442 -16.11 14.68 3.30
CA VAL A 442 -16.05 15.84 4.20
C VAL A 442 -14.92 16.78 3.83
N GLU A 443 -15.18 18.08 3.91
CA GLU A 443 -14.16 19.14 3.92
C GLU A 443 -14.17 19.76 5.32
N VAL A 444 -13.05 19.73 6.04
CA VAL A 444 -12.92 20.37 7.36
C VAL A 444 -11.70 21.28 7.37
N SER A 445 -11.86 22.50 7.92
CA SER A 445 -10.77 23.48 8.02
C SER A 445 -10.73 24.12 9.41
N LEU A 446 -9.57 24.04 10.06
CA LEU A 446 -9.20 24.78 11.27
C LEU A 446 -8.39 26.01 10.85
N ALA A 447 -9.06 27.15 10.68
CA ALA A 447 -8.42 28.38 10.19
C ALA A 447 -9.17 29.63 10.66
N ALA A 448 -8.45 30.74 10.87
CA ALA A 448 -9.02 32.05 11.24
C ALA A 448 -10.04 31.99 12.40
N ASP A 449 -9.62 31.37 13.52
CA ASP A 449 -10.43 31.13 14.72
C ASP A 449 -11.70 30.25 14.51
N LYS A 450 -11.80 29.56 13.38
CA LYS A 450 -13.00 28.83 12.95
C LYS A 450 -12.73 27.35 12.68
N LEU A 451 -13.64 26.51 13.16
CA LEU A 451 -13.91 25.16 12.63
C LEU A 451 -14.97 25.27 11.52
N ASP A 452 -14.53 25.16 10.26
CA ASP A 452 -15.42 25.11 9.10
C ASP A 452 -15.61 23.64 8.69
N VAL A 453 -16.86 23.18 8.56
CA VAL A 453 -17.23 21.80 8.20
C VAL A 453 -18.19 21.80 7.02
N ARG A 454 -17.86 21.04 5.98
CA ARG A 454 -18.81 20.57 4.96
C ARG A 454 -18.90 19.06 4.94
N ALA A 455 -20.09 18.52 4.70
CA ALA A 455 -20.29 17.08 4.65
C ALA A 455 -21.33 16.62 3.60
N ARG A 456 -21.00 15.55 2.88
CA ARG A 456 -21.91 14.74 2.05
C ARG A 456 -22.00 13.34 2.63
N ASP A 457 -23.22 12.80 2.65
CA ASP A 457 -23.54 11.40 2.97
C ASP A 457 -22.83 10.86 4.22
N THR A 458 -22.67 11.76 5.20
CA THR A 458 -22.01 11.56 6.49
C THR A 458 -23.07 11.63 7.59
N ARG A 459 -23.10 10.59 8.43
CA ARG A 459 -24.02 10.44 9.57
C ARG A 459 -23.50 11.16 10.81
N SER A 460 -22.22 10.98 11.12
CA SER A 460 -21.54 11.74 12.16
C SER A 460 -20.09 12.08 11.82
N LEU A 461 -19.60 13.17 12.42
CA LEU A 461 -18.24 13.66 12.33
C LEU A 461 -17.79 14.11 13.73
N THR A 462 -16.64 13.60 14.18
CA THR A 462 -16.08 13.92 15.51
C THR A 462 -14.68 14.49 15.36
N VAL A 463 -14.45 15.67 15.95
CA VAL A 463 -13.16 16.36 16.01
C VAL A 463 -12.46 16.00 17.33
N HIS A 464 -11.25 15.45 17.25
CA HIS A 464 -10.46 15.01 18.41
C HIS A 464 -9.43 16.07 18.79
N LEU A 465 -9.66 16.81 19.88
CA LEU A 465 -8.77 17.90 20.32
C LEU A 465 -7.41 17.39 20.80
N ASP A 466 -7.32 16.18 21.35
CA ASP A 466 -6.06 15.52 21.74
C ASP A 466 -5.15 15.19 20.53
N ARG A 467 -5.67 15.30 19.30
CA ARG A 467 -4.95 15.10 18.04
C ARG A 467 -4.64 16.41 17.30
N ILE A 468 -4.96 17.55 17.90
CA ILE A 468 -4.74 18.89 17.34
C ILE A 468 -3.60 19.57 18.14
N PRO A 469 -2.56 20.13 17.49
CA PRO A 469 -1.49 20.84 18.18
C PRO A 469 -2.03 22.03 18.97
N GLU A 470 -1.51 22.26 20.18
CA GLU A 470 -1.98 23.33 21.09
C GLU A 470 -1.95 24.73 20.47
N ARG A 471 -0.97 24.99 19.59
CA ARG A 471 -0.87 26.21 18.77
C ARG A 471 -2.00 26.40 17.74
N VAL A 472 -2.97 25.48 17.66
CA VAL A 472 -4.17 25.57 16.82
C VAL A 472 -5.39 25.72 17.72
N ARG A 473 -5.83 26.97 17.88
CA ARG A 473 -7.07 27.31 18.60
C ARG A 473 -8.13 27.80 17.62
N PHE A 474 -9.38 27.60 18.00
CA PHE A 474 -10.57 28.15 17.35
C PHE A 474 -11.64 28.38 18.42
N SER A 475 -12.51 29.38 18.22
CA SER A 475 -13.65 29.70 19.11
C SER A 475 -14.98 29.84 18.34
N HIS A 476 -14.98 29.67 17.03
CA HIS A 476 -16.17 29.71 16.18
C HIS A 476 -16.34 28.42 15.37
N TYR A 477 -17.58 28.13 14.95
CA TYR A 477 -17.88 27.01 14.05
C TYR A 477 -18.85 27.39 12.94
N SER A 478 -18.83 26.62 11.85
CA SER A 478 -19.83 26.61 10.78
C SER A 478 -19.93 25.22 10.18
N ILE A 479 -21.16 24.78 9.92
CA ILE A 479 -21.49 23.46 9.39
C ILE A 479 -22.43 23.67 8.20
N GLU A 480 -22.12 23.03 7.07
CA GLU A 480 -22.98 22.99 5.88
C GLU A 480 -22.94 21.58 5.26
N ALA A 481 -24.04 20.85 5.36
CA ALA A 481 -24.14 19.47 4.93
C ALA A 481 -25.34 19.24 4.00
N GLY A 482 -25.24 18.25 3.11
CA GLY A 482 -26.33 17.91 2.18
C GLY A 482 -27.57 17.28 2.84
N ARG A 483 -27.47 16.95 4.13
CA ARG A 483 -28.48 16.35 5.01
C ARG A 483 -28.04 16.57 6.47
N GLN A 484 -28.87 16.27 7.46
CA GLN A 484 -28.46 16.37 8.86
C GLN A 484 -27.28 15.44 9.18
N VAL A 485 -26.25 16.00 9.83
CA VAL A 485 -25.07 15.30 10.35
C VAL A 485 -24.89 15.63 11.84
N ARG A 486 -24.50 14.65 12.67
CA ARG A 486 -24.05 14.90 14.04
C ARG A 486 -22.59 15.33 14.02
N VAL A 487 -22.31 16.61 14.28
CA VAL A 487 -20.95 17.12 14.49
C VAL A 487 -20.67 17.16 15.99
N SER A 488 -19.58 16.54 16.42
CA SER A 488 -19.14 16.46 17.83
C SER A 488 -17.68 16.91 17.97
N ILE A 489 -17.32 17.46 19.12
CA ILE A 489 -15.94 17.83 19.50
C ILE A 489 -15.64 17.14 20.82
N VAL A 490 -14.54 16.38 20.86
CA VAL A 490 -14.12 15.57 22.01
C VAL A 490 -12.68 15.86 22.42
N SER A 491 -12.35 15.60 23.68
CA SER A 491 -10.96 15.49 24.14
C SER A 491 -10.83 14.23 25.00
N GLY A 492 -10.10 13.23 24.48
CA GLY A 492 -10.22 11.86 24.99
C GLY A 492 -11.68 11.40 24.96
N ASP A 493 -12.15 10.79 26.04
CA ASP A 493 -13.53 10.30 26.17
C ASP A 493 -14.58 11.39 26.48
N SER A 494 -14.17 12.67 26.63
CA SER A 494 -15.08 13.75 27.01
C SER A 494 -15.71 14.43 25.79
N GLU A 495 -17.03 14.36 25.65
CA GLU A 495 -17.81 15.12 24.66
C GLU A 495 -18.04 16.55 25.16
N ILE A 496 -17.49 17.54 24.45
CA ILE A 496 -17.44 18.95 24.87
C ILE A 496 -18.52 19.79 24.17
N PHE A 497 -18.76 19.48 22.89
CA PHE A 497 -19.77 20.15 22.07
C PHE A 497 -20.35 19.15 21.06
N THR A 498 -21.67 19.12 20.92
CA THR A 498 -22.36 18.33 19.89
C THR A 498 -23.56 19.09 19.34
N ILE A 499 -23.75 18.98 18.02
CA ILE A 499 -24.92 19.50 17.31
C ILE A 499 -25.31 18.54 16.18
N THR A 500 -26.61 18.29 16.01
CA THR A 500 -27.14 17.58 14.83
C THR A 500 -27.83 18.59 13.93
N THR A 501 -27.30 18.80 12.73
CA THR A 501 -27.73 19.89 11.84
C THR A 501 -27.34 19.64 10.39
N ASP A 502 -28.09 20.21 9.45
CA ASP A 502 -27.72 20.37 8.04
C ASP A 502 -27.04 21.73 7.77
N ARG A 503 -27.44 22.81 8.48
CA ARG A 503 -26.73 24.09 8.47
C ARG A 503 -26.78 24.82 9.82
N ALA A 504 -25.61 25.13 10.38
CA ALA A 504 -25.47 25.95 11.59
C ALA A 504 -24.17 26.75 11.60
N GLN A 505 -24.13 27.84 12.37
CA GLN A 505 -22.89 28.56 12.71
C GLN A 505 -23.03 29.18 14.10
N GLY A 506 -21.91 29.37 14.81
CA GLY A 506 -21.94 29.93 16.15
C GLY A 506 -20.57 30.05 16.82
N ARG A 507 -20.59 30.35 18.12
CA ARG A 507 -19.41 30.43 18.98
C ARG A 507 -19.34 29.19 19.87
N LEU A 508 -18.13 28.70 20.11
CA LEU A 508 -17.78 27.62 21.02
C LEU A 508 -17.20 28.23 22.30
N SER A 509 -18.00 28.27 23.37
CA SER A 509 -17.54 28.61 24.71
C SER A 509 -16.85 27.41 25.37
N GLN A 510 -15.76 27.63 26.10
CA GLN A 510 -15.15 26.66 27.02
C GLN A 510 -14.66 25.34 26.35
N ILE A 511 -14.34 25.35 25.05
CA ILE A 511 -13.76 24.17 24.36
C ILE A 511 -12.25 23.99 24.56
N TRP A 512 -11.59 24.96 25.18
CA TRP A 512 -10.21 24.88 25.66
C TRP A 512 -10.22 25.20 27.16
N PRO A 513 -9.32 24.63 27.98
CA PRO A 513 -9.14 25.09 29.34
C PRO A 513 -8.71 26.55 29.35
N ASP A 514 -9.18 27.31 30.36
CA ASP A 514 -8.69 28.66 30.61
C ASP A 514 -7.20 28.62 31.03
N GLU A 515 -6.39 29.59 30.57
CA GLU A 515 -4.95 29.71 30.84
C GLU A 515 -4.62 30.37 32.20
#